data_AF-A0A397SHY9-F1
#
_entry.id   AF-A0A397SHY9-F1
#
_cell.length_a   1.000
_cell.length_b   1.000
_cell.length_c   1.000
_cell.angle_alpha   90.00
_cell.angle_beta   90.00
_cell.angle_gamma   90.00
#
_symmetry.space_group_name_H-M   'P 1'
#
loop_
_entity.id
_entity.type
_entity.pdbx_description
1 polymer ?
#
loop_
_entity_poly.entity_id
_entity_poly.type
_entity_poly.pdbx_seq_one_letter_code
_entity_poly.pdbx_strand_id
1 'polypeptide(L)'
;MSNNTESKVTENSNEWINWIEEAISKKHIKNYDYKYFYNVKEIGAGGFGKVYRANWKNTYNYLALKSLFNLNNSTIKEIVNELKLQREVDFNENIIRFFGIATDQNDNSKKYWLVMEYADNGTLQEYLKKKFDILTWNDKINLGLQLAHAVSCLHDEEIVHRDLHSNNVLVHQDTIKLADFGLSKRIEETSNLQSSKLFGVIPYVDPKSFNGKYYKLNKKSDVYSIGILLWEISSGKPPFYVEGNSYDISLAINILQGLREDPIPNTPEDYVKIYTDCWKSEPDDRPTVNEVVSKLHEILPEKNVKYISNSDTKSSSEQQPNLNIADTKSSVEQQPNLNIVEDSKSNLIHSEFSQFIQNFSDMNTNETESSMATCNLVINETIPSENNINTNVTESSMATCNLVINETISLENNFIVIVDEIIFILDNVQEEEIARLKVINYLEEHNLTSQEIYNWLLNNQNDPNSIVLFGMFNLLGIEIIVNNYRAFDLFQEAANLKNAFGINNLGYCYRHGIGTKVDEQKAFELYQKAADLGNKSGINNLGNCYLYGIGTDIDDEKAFELYQKAANLGSPYGKFQKKQETKIK
;
A
#
# COMPACT_ATOMS: atom_id res chain seq x y z
N MET A 1 36.36 29.13 -21.54
CA MET A 1 35.72 29.73 -20.34
C MET A 1 34.39 30.30 -20.81
N SER A 2 33.35 29.51 -21.08
CA SER A 2 32.90 28.25 -20.43
C SER A 2 32.26 28.50 -19.06
N ASN A 3 31.13 29.19 -19.06
CA ASN A 3 30.16 29.12 -17.96
C ASN A 3 29.02 28.22 -18.43
N ASN A 4 28.96 26.99 -17.90
CA ASN A 4 27.79 26.14 -18.07
C ASN A 4 26.69 26.63 -17.11
N THR A 5 25.55 27.03 -17.66
CA THR A 5 24.28 27.06 -16.94
C THR A 5 23.35 26.10 -17.67
N GLU A 6 23.24 24.89 -17.14
CA GLU A 6 22.39 23.83 -17.71
C GLU A 6 20.92 24.25 -17.62
N SER A 7 20.32 24.60 -18.76
CA SER A 7 18.87 24.69 -18.86
C SER A 7 18.30 23.29 -18.71
N LYS A 8 17.68 22.98 -17.56
CA LYS A 8 16.97 21.72 -17.36
C LYS A 8 15.84 21.60 -18.39
N VAL A 9 16.09 20.80 -19.42
CA VAL A 9 15.06 20.31 -20.34
C VAL A 9 14.14 19.38 -19.54
N THR A 10 12.83 19.60 -19.63
CA THR A 10 11.83 18.75 -18.98
C THR A 10 11.57 17.51 -19.84
N GLU A 11 12.39 16.49 -19.68
CA GLU A 11 12.25 15.21 -20.38
C GLU A 11 11.19 14.28 -19.73
N ASN A 12 10.63 13.38 -20.56
CA ASN A 12 9.86 12.19 -20.21
C ASN A 12 8.61 12.34 -19.32
N SER A 13 7.52 12.77 -19.95
CA SER A 13 6.18 12.25 -19.65
C SER A 13 5.76 11.15 -20.64
N ASN A 14 4.91 10.22 -20.18
CA ASN A 14 4.02 9.39 -21.00
C ASN A 14 4.50 8.07 -21.66
N GLU A 15 5.64 7.46 -21.31
CA GLU A 15 5.98 6.09 -21.80
C GLU A 15 4.87 5.08 -21.47
N TRP A 16 4.45 5.01 -20.21
CA TRP A 16 3.39 4.09 -19.74
C TRP A 16 2.00 4.43 -20.27
N ILE A 17 1.73 5.71 -20.61
CA ILE A 17 0.50 6.11 -21.31
C ILE A 17 0.53 5.61 -22.76
N ASN A 18 1.67 5.75 -23.44
CA ASN A 18 1.82 5.27 -24.81
C ASN A 18 1.61 3.75 -24.87
N TRP A 19 2.11 2.98 -23.89
CA TRP A 19 1.84 1.54 -23.78
C TRP A 19 0.34 1.22 -23.67
N ILE A 20 -0.41 1.96 -22.84
CA ILE A 20 -1.87 1.77 -22.68
C ILE A 20 -2.62 2.11 -23.98
N GLU A 21 -2.30 3.23 -24.61
CA GLU A 21 -2.93 3.68 -25.86
C GLU A 21 -2.56 2.78 -27.06
N GLU A 22 -1.33 2.24 -27.08
CA GLU A 22 -0.90 1.24 -28.05
C GLU A 22 -1.66 -0.07 -27.85
N ALA A 23 -1.76 -0.58 -26.62
CA ALA A 23 -2.52 -1.79 -26.31
C ALA A 23 -4.01 -1.64 -26.65
N ILE A 24 -4.59 -0.46 -26.47
CA ILE A 24 -5.95 -0.11 -26.90
C ILE A 24 -6.06 -0.07 -28.44
N SER A 25 -5.17 0.64 -29.13
CA SER A 25 -5.25 0.81 -30.60
C SER A 25 -5.00 -0.49 -31.36
N LYS A 26 -4.09 -1.35 -30.86
CA LYS A 26 -3.88 -2.73 -31.34
C LYS A 26 -4.95 -3.73 -30.88
N LYS A 27 -5.95 -3.28 -30.09
CA LYS A 27 -7.07 -4.08 -29.56
C LYS A 27 -6.67 -5.23 -28.64
N HIS A 28 -5.48 -5.16 -28.04
CA HIS A 28 -5.06 -6.09 -26.98
C HIS A 28 -5.79 -5.78 -25.66
N ILE A 29 -6.16 -4.50 -25.46
CA ILE A 29 -7.06 -4.05 -24.41
C ILE A 29 -8.30 -3.46 -25.07
N LYS A 30 -9.48 -3.86 -24.59
CA LYS A 30 -10.76 -3.32 -25.05
C LYS A 30 -11.01 -1.95 -24.41
N ASN A 31 -11.24 -0.92 -25.22
CA ASN A 31 -11.66 0.39 -24.72
C ASN A 31 -13.20 0.47 -24.57
N TYR A 32 -13.65 1.03 -23.45
CA TYR A 32 -15.02 1.35 -23.11
C TYR A 32 -15.20 2.87 -23.03
N ASP A 33 -15.92 3.45 -24.00
CA ASP A 33 -16.31 4.86 -23.99
C ASP A 33 -17.22 5.16 -22.78
N TYR A 34 -16.70 5.91 -21.80
CA TYR A 34 -17.25 6.00 -20.43
C TYR A 34 -18.71 6.47 -20.39
N LYS A 35 -19.15 7.28 -21.36
CA LYS A 35 -20.51 7.84 -21.44
C LYS A 35 -21.64 6.81 -21.63
N TYR A 36 -21.31 5.54 -21.87
CA TYR A 36 -22.29 4.45 -21.93
C TYR A 36 -22.39 3.63 -20.63
N PHE A 37 -21.69 4.01 -19.56
CA PHE A 37 -21.97 3.50 -18.22
C PHE A 37 -23.12 4.27 -17.57
N TYR A 38 -24.03 3.55 -16.91
CA TYR A 38 -25.16 4.11 -16.19
C TYR A 38 -25.40 3.36 -14.87
N ASN A 39 -26.28 3.88 -14.01
CA ASN A 39 -26.45 3.40 -12.62
C ASN A 39 -25.14 3.36 -11.81
N VAL A 40 -24.18 4.24 -12.14
CA VAL A 40 -22.86 4.30 -11.51
C VAL A 40 -23.04 4.61 -10.02
N LYS A 41 -22.61 3.70 -9.15
CA LYS A 41 -22.66 3.86 -7.70
C LYS A 41 -21.33 3.41 -7.10
N GLU A 42 -20.74 4.25 -6.24
CA GLU A 42 -19.58 3.89 -5.44
C GLU A 42 -19.91 2.69 -4.53
N ILE A 43 -19.02 1.70 -4.49
CA ILE A 43 -19.14 0.48 -3.68
C ILE A 43 -17.94 0.25 -2.75
N GLY A 44 -16.83 0.96 -2.94
CA GLY A 44 -15.67 0.90 -2.06
C GLY A 44 -14.64 1.98 -2.40
N ALA A 45 -13.74 2.25 -1.46
CA ALA A 45 -12.58 3.13 -1.63
C ALA A 45 -11.40 2.55 -0.83
N GLY A 46 -10.19 2.70 -1.35
CA GLY A 46 -8.95 2.23 -0.73
C GLY A 46 -7.74 3.02 -1.24
N GLY A 47 -6.54 2.68 -0.77
CA GLY A 47 -5.34 3.48 -1.02
C GLY A 47 -5.00 3.74 -2.50
N PHE A 48 -5.39 2.83 -3.39
CA PHE A 48 -5.15 2.98 -4.84
C PHE A 48 -6.25 3.75 -5.58
N GLY A 49 -7.49 3.81 -5.05
CA GLY A 49 -8.61 4.34 -5.82
C GLY A 49 -10.01 4.13 -5.23
N LYS A 50 -11.03 4.47 -6.03
CA LYS A 50 -12.45 4.22 -5.74
C LYS A 50 -13.00 3.17 -6.70
N VAL A 51 -13.80 2.24 -6.18
CA VAL A 51 -14.48 1.21 -6.96
C VAL A 51 -15.97 1.54 -7.03
N TYR A 52 -16.51 1.51 -8.24
CA TYR A 52 -17.92 1.74 -8.52
C TYR A 52 -18.51 0.51 -9.22
N ARG A 53 -19.79 0.21 -8.98
CA ARG A 53 -20.55 -0.66 -9.88
C ARG A 53 -21.26 0.20 -10.92
N ALA A 54 -21.36 -0.28 -12.15
CA ALA A 54 -22.12 0.35 -13.22
C ALA A 54 -22.73 -0.70 -14.16
N ASN A 55 -23.83 -0.36 -14.81
CA ASN A 55 -24.35 -1.12 -15.96
C ASN A 55 -23.77 -0.55 -17.27
N TRP A 56 -23.63 -1.38 -18.31
CA TRP A 56 -23.02 -0.99 -19.59
C TRP A 56 -24.03 -1.03 -20.74
N LYS A 57 -24.22 0.09 -21.44
CA LYS A 57 -25.16 0.22 -22.58
C LYS A 57 -26.57 -0.28 -22.23
N ASN A 58 -26.98 -1.43 -22.77
CA ASN A 58 -28.30 -2.02 -22.55
C ASN A 58 -28.20 -3.37 -21.79
N THR A 59 -27.09 -3.65 -21.12
CA THR A 59 -26.93 -4.89 -20.33
C THR A 59 -27.42 -4.71 -18.91
N TYR A 60 -28.22 -5.66 -18.41
CA TYR A 60 -28.67 -5.70 -17.01
C TYR A 60 -27.57 -6.09 -16.02
N ASN A 61 -26.49 -6.73 -16.50
CA ASN A 61 -25.34 -7.10 -15.68
C ASN A 61 -24.59 -5.85 -15.20
N TYR A 62 -24.04 -5.93 -14.00
CA TYR A 62 -23.10 -4.93 -13.47
C TYR A 62 -21.67 -5.28 -13.85
N LEU A 63 -20.84 -4.25 -14.01
CA LEU A 63 -19.38 -4.30 -14.10
C LEU A 63 -18.81 -3.44 -12.98
N ALA A 64 -17.61 -3.79 -12.51
CA ALA A 64 -16.84 -2.96 -11.60
C ALA A 64 -15.97 -1.97 -12.38
N LEU A 65 -15.82 -0.76 -11.85
CA LEU A 65 -15.00 0.33 -12.38
C LEU A 65 -14.04 0.80 -11.27
N LYS A 66 -12.76 0.44 -11.35
CA LYS A 66 -11.70 0.97 -10.47
C LYS A 66 -11.20 2.27 -11.09
N SER A 67 -11.54 3.43 -10.51
CA SER A 67 -10.74 4.64 -10.73
C SER A 67 -9.48 4.55 -9.89
N LEU A 68 -8.45 5.30 -10.28
CA LEU A 68 -7.19 5.39 -9.54
C LEU A 68 -6.86 6.87 -9.33
N PHE A 69 -6.34 7.20 -8.15
CA PHE A 69 -6.08 8.60 -7.78
C PHE A 69 -4.83 9.15 -8.49
N ASN A 70 -4.86 10.44 -8.85
CA ASN A 70 -3.74 11.23 -9.36
C ASN A 70 -2.82 10.53 -10.38
N LEU A 71 -3.17 10.67 -11.67
CA LEU A 71 -2.43 10.14 -12.83
C LEU A 71 -1.06 10.83 -13.02
N ASN A 72 -0.09 10.48 -12.17
CA ASN A 72 1.33 10.74 -12.39
C ASN A 72 2.02 9.53 -13.06
N ASN A 73 3.24 9.71 -13.57
CA ASN A 73 3.98 8.64 -14.28
C ASN A 73 4.13 7.34 -13.44
N SER A 74 4.24 7.43 -12.11
CA SER A 74 4.33 6.28 -11.20
C SER A 74 3.02 5.50 -11.09
N THR A 75 1.90 6.18 -10.85
CA THR A 75 0.56 5.54 -10.80
C THR A 75 0.27 4.77 -12.10
N ILE A 76 0.66 5.33 -13.24
CA ILE A 76 0.42 4.70 -14.55
C ILE A 76 1.38 3.52 -14.80
N LYS A 77 2.60 3.56 -14.27
CA LYS A 77 3.47 2.38 -14.23
C LYS A 77 2.88 1.26 -13.37
N GLU A 78 2.29 1.60 -12.22
CA GLU A 78 1.61 0.63 -11.34
C GLU A 78 0.36 0.04 -12.01
N ILE A 79 -0.41 0.82 -12.77
CA ILE A 79 -1.48 0.31 -13.66
C ILE A 79 -0.94 -0.71 -14.66
N VAL A 80 0.12 -0.38 -15.40
CA VAL A 80 0.69 -1.28 -16.41
C VAL A 80 1.26 -2.55 -15.76
N ASN A 81 1.71 -2.48 -14.50
CA ASN A 81 2.10 -3.64 -13.72
C ASN A 81 0.90 -4.51 -13.32
N GLU A 82 -0.15 -3.92 -12.72
CA GLU A 82 -1.40 -4.61 -12.34
C GLU A 82 -1.99 -5.36 -13.56
N LEU A 83 -2.05 -4.69 -14.71
CA LEU A 83 -2.58 -5.23 -15.97
C LEU A 83 -1.71 -6.30 -16.63
N LYS A 84 -0.39 -6.32 -16.39
CA LYS A 84 0.48 -7.40 -16.87
C LYS A 84 0.26 -8.65 -16.02
N LEU A 85 0.43 -8.53 -14.71
CA LEU A 85 0.30 -9.64 -13.76
C LEU A 85 -1.08 -10.28 -13.82
N GLN A 86 -2.16 -9.48 -13.87
CA GLN A 86 -3.52 -10.01 -13.90
C GLN A 86 -3.81 -10.80 -15.17
N ARG A 87 -3.22 -10.43 -16.32
CA ARG A 87 -3.39 -11.15 -17.61
C ARG A 87 -2.62 -12.46 -17.69
N GLU A 88 -1.61 -12.65 -16.85
CA GLU A 88 -0.88 -13.92 -16.77
C GLU A 88 -1.72 -14.99 -16.06
N VAL A 89 -2.69 -14.59 -15.23
CA VAL A 89 -3.54 -15.48 -14.42
C VAL A 89 -5.06 -15.37 -14.71
N ASP A 90 -5.49 -14.62 -15.74
CA ASP A 90 -6.93 -14.36 -16.01
C ASP A 90 -7.77 -15.59 -16.41
N PHE A 91 -7.08 -16.70 -16.71
CA PHE A 91 -7.67 -18.01 -16.96
C PHE A 91 -8.29 -18.63 -15.69
N ASN A 92 -7.80 -18.29 -14.51
CA ASN A 92 -8.26 -18.84 -13.24
C ASN A 92 -9.66 -18.29 -12.86
N GLU A 93 -10.62 -19.18 -12.58
CA GLU A 93 -11.99 -18.76 -12.27
C GLU A 93 -12.14 -18.08 -10.90
N ASN A 94 -11.23 -18.32 -9.96
CA ASN A 94 -11.21 -17.71 -8.63
C ASN A 94 -10.45 -16.38 -8.56
N ILE A 95 -10.16 -15.76 -9.72
CA ILE A 95 -9.58 -14.42 -9.82
C ILE A 95 -10.61 -13.49 -10.49
N ILE A 96 -10.67 -12.22 -10.05
CA ILE A 96 -11.49 -11.19 -10.70
C ILE A 96 -10.99 -10.99 -12.13
N ARG A 97 -11.88 -11.17 -13.10
CA ARG A 97 -11.53 -10.93 -14.51
C ARG A 97 -11.44 -9.44 -14.85
N PHE A 98 -10.39 -9.09 -15.57
CA PHE A 98 -10.26 -7.80 -16.25
C PHE A 98 -10.93 -7.87 -17.64
N PHE A 99 -11.69 -6.85 -18.00
CA PHE A 99 -12.42 -6.80 -19.27
C PHE A 99 -11.96 -5.69 -20.22
N GLY A 100 -11.17 -4.72 -19.73
CA GLY A 100 -10.67 -3.60 -20.52
C GLY A 100 -10.54 -2.31 -19.72
N ILE A 101 -10.22 -1.21 -20.41
CA ILE A 101 -10.11 0.13 -19.82
C ILE A 101 -11.29 0.99 -20.30
N ALA A 102 -11.83 1.84 -19.44
CA ALA A 102 -12.73 2.90 -19.86
C ALA A 102 -12.03 4.26 -19.89
N THR A 103 -12.37 5.08 -20.89
CA THR A 103 -11.92 6.48 -21.00
C THR A 103 -13.09 7.41 -21.30
N ASP A 104 -13.08 8.60 -20.73
CA ASP A 104 -13.96 9.69 -21.17
C ASP A 104 -13.28 10.46 -22.31
N GLN A 105 -13.95 10.53 -23.46
CA GLN A 105 -13.45 11.22 -24.65
C GLN A 105 -13.64 12.74 -24.60
N ASN A 106 -14.38 13.25 -23.61
CA ASN A 106 -14.69 14.67 -23.44
C ASN A 106 -13.82 15.34 -22.35
N ASP A 107 -13.02 14.57 -21.62
CA ASP A 107 -12.20 15.06 -20.51
C ASP A 107 -10.72 15.19 -20.92
N ASN A 108 -10.25 16.44 -21.05
CA ASN A 108 -8.86 16.76 -21.39
C ASN A 108 -7.82 16.18 -20.41
N SER A 109 -8.22 15.74 -19.20
CA SER A 109 -7.33 15.09 -18.23
C SER A 109 -7.16 13.58 -18.41
N LYS A 110 -7.79 12.97 -19.44
CA LYS A 110 -7.69 11.53 -19.78
C LYS A 110 -7.77 10.58 -18.58
N LYS A 111 -8.91 10.57 -17.88
CA LYS A 111 -9.15 9.63 -16.78
C LYS A 111 -9.32 8.20 -17.32
N TYR A 112 -8.39 7.32 -16.96
CA TYR A 112 -8.48 5.87 -17.19
C TYR A 112 -9.18 5.18 -16.01
N TRP A 113 -9.98 4.16 -16.32
CA TRP A 113 -10.68 3.32 -15.35
C TRP A 113 -10.48 1.84 -15.72
N LEU A 114 -10.22 0.97 -14.75
CA LEU A 114 -10.18 -0.48 -15.02
C LEU A 114 -11.60 -1.05 -14.99
N VAL A 115 -12.02 -1.71 -16.06
CA VAL A 115 -13.33 -2.37 -16.19
C VAL A 115 -13.17 -3.84 -15.85
N MET A 116 -13.84 -4.28 -14.79
CA MET A 116 -13.59 -5.57 -14.14
C MET A 116 -14.90 -6.33 -13.84
N GLU A 117 -14.77 -7.61 -13.50
CA GLU A 117 -15.85 -8.45 -12.98
C GLU A 117 -16.47 -7.86 -11.70
N TYR A 118 -17.79 -7.91 -11.59
CA TYR A 118 -18.52 -7.42 -10.42
C TYR A 118 -18.88 -8.57 -9.48
N ALA A 119 -18.19 -8.64 -8.34
CA ALA A 119 -18.54 -9.52 -7.24
C ALA A 119 -19.81 -9.02 -6.51
N ASP A 120 -20.89 -9.81 -6.58
CA ASP A 120 -22.23 -9.41 -6.14
C ASP A 120 -22.49 -9.56 -4.64
N ASN A 121 -21.74 -10.42 -3.94
CA ASN A 121 -21.82 -10.54 -2.47
C ASN A 121 -20.96 -9.50 -1.71
N GLY A 122 -20.00 -8.84 -2.40
CA GLY A 122 -19.05 -7.91 -1.80
C GLY A 122 -17.70 -8.56 -1.43
N THR A 123 -17.05 -8.04 -0.39
CA THR A 123 -15.81 -8.61 0.16
C THR A 123 -16.08 -9.90 0.94
N LEU A 124 -15.05 -10.71 1.20
CA LEU A 124 -15.15 -11.91 2.03
C LEU A 124 -15.63 -11.57 3.45
N GLN A 125 -15.16 -10.46 4.01
CA GLN A 125 -15.59 -9.98 5.33
C GLN A 125 -17.07 -9.58 5.34
N GLU A 126 -17.53 -8.86 4.31
CA GLU A 126 -18.95 -8.57 4.15
C GLU A 126 -19.80 -9.84 3.97
N TYR A 127 -19.30 -10.80 3.19
CA TYR A 127 -19.98 -12.06 2.92
C TYR A 127 -20.15 -12.91 4.18
N LEU A 128 -19.07 -13.11 4.93
CA LEU A 128 -19.11 -13.81 6.22
C LEU A 128 -20.07 -13.10 7.19
N LYS A 129 -19.98 -11.77 7.33
CA LYS A 129 -20.90 -10.99 8.18
C LYS A 129 -22.39 -11.11 7.79
N LYS A 130 -22.71 -11.49 6.55
CA LYS A 130 -24.08 -11.70 6.05
C LYS A 130 -24.54 -13.17 6.08
N LYS A 131 -23.64 -14.15 5.92
CA LYS A 131 -23.98 -15.57 5.71
C LYS A 131 -23.36 -16.57 6.70
N PHE A 132 -22.48 -16.17 7.62
CA PHE A 132 -21.72 -17.11 8.46
C PHE A 132 -22.56 -18.19 9.16
N ASP A 133 -23.73 -17.80 9.71
CA ASP A 133 -24.64 -18.70 10.44
C ASP A 133 -25.30 -19.79 9.55
N ILE A 134 -25.24 -19.66 8.22
CA ILE A 134 -25.76 -20.64 7.26
C ILE A 134 -24.66 -21.40 6.48
N LEU A 135 -23.38 -21.06 6.68
CA LEU A 135 -22.26 -21.75 6.03
C LEU A 135 -21.93 -23.05 6.80
N THR A 136 -22.05 -24.19 6.14
CA THR A 136 -21.58 -25.47 6.68
C THR A 136 -20.05 -25.54 6.67
N TRP A 137 -19.46 -26.52 7.36
CA TRP A 137 -18.02 -26.74 7.29
C TRP A 137 -17.53 -27.07 5.88
N ASN A 138 -18.32 -27.77 5.06
CA ASN A 138 -17.97 -28.00 3.65
C ASN A 138 -17.85 -26.68 2.89
N ASP A 139 -18.77 -25.74 3.12
CA ASP A 139 -18.76 -24.43 2.44
C ASP A 139 -17.54 -23.60 2.89
N LYS A 140 -17.24 -23.59 4.19
CA LYS A 140 -16.05 -22.94 4.75
C LYS A 140 -14.74 -23.53 4.21
N ILE A 141 -14.65 -24.85 4.08
CA ILE A 141 -13.48 -25.52 3.50
C ILE A 141 -13.38 -25.22 2.01
N ASN A 142 -14.50 -25.23 1.26
CA ASN A 142 -14.53 -24.87 -0.16
C ASN A 142 -14.06 -23.42 -0.41
N LEU A 143 -14.48 -22.46 0.41
CA LEU A 143 -13.99 -21.07 0.35
C LEU A 143 -12.48 -21.01 0.60
N GLY A 144 -11.98 -21.72 1.63
CA GLY A 144 -10.55 -21.82 1.90
C GLY A 144 -9.76 -22.46 0.76
N LEU A 145 -10.31 -23.50 0.14
CA LEU A 145 -9.70 -24.25 -0.96
C LEU A 145 -9.64 -23.41 -2.25
N GLN A 146 -10.70 -22.69 -2.59
CA GLN A 146 -10.73 -21.75 -3.72
C GLN A 146 -9.73 -20.60 -3.54
N LEU A 147 -9.62 -20.04 -2.33
CA LEU A 147 -8.62 -19.03 -1.99
C LEU A 147 -7.19 -19.59 -2.16
N ALA A 148 -6.94 -20.79 -1.64
CA ALA A 148 -5.63 -21.44 -1.75
C ALA A 148 -5.28 -21.78 -3.22
N HIS A 149 -6.24 -22.21 -4.04
CA HIS A 149 -6.04 -22.43 -5.48
C HIS A 149 -5.78 -21.14 -6.26
N ALA A 150 -6.44 -20.02 -5.91
CA ALA A 150 -6.18 -18.73 -6.55
C ALA A 150 -4.73 -18.27 -6.29
N VAL A 151 -4.25 -18.35 -5.03
CA VAL A 151 -2.88 -17.97 -4.68
C VAL A 151 -1.84 -18.98 -5.18
N SER A 152 -2.17 -20.27 -5.22
CA SER A 152 -1.38 -21.33 -5.89
C SER A 152 -1.10 -20.97 -7.35
N CYS A 153 -2.12 -20.54 -8.10
CA CYS A 153 -1.99 -20.10 -9.49
C CYS A 153 -1.09 -18.86 -9.65
N LEU A 154 -1.13 -17.90 -8.72
CA LEU A 154 -0.17 -16.79 -8.69
C LEU A 154 1.26 -17.29 -8.46
N HIS A 155 1.43 -18.22 -7.52
CA HIS A 155 2.75 -18.72 -7.14
C HIS A 155 3.38 -19.56 -8.24
N ASP A 156 2.63 -20.36 -8.98
CA ASP A 156 3.15 -21.14 -10.09
C ASP A 156 3.67 -20.23 -11.24
N GLU A 157 3.02 -19.07 -11.47
CA GLU A 157 3.49 -18.01 -12.39
C GLU A 157 4.59 -17.08 -11.78
N GLU A 158 5.14 -17.43 -10.62
CA GLU A 158 6.14 -16.65 -9.86
C GLU A 158 5.72 -15.24 -9.42
N ILE A 159 4.40 -15.02 -9.29
CA ILE A 159 3.81 -13.81 -8.73
C ILE A 159 3.65 -13.99 -7.21
N VAL A 160 3.97 -12.94 -6.45
CA VAL A 160 3.66 -12.83 -5.01
C VAL A 160 2.66 -11.69 -4.83
N HIS A 161 1.56 -11.94 -4.13
CA HIS A 161 0.46 -10.96 -3.98
C HIS A 161 0.81 -9.85 -3.00
N ARG A 162 1.42 -10.19 -1.85
CA ARG A 162 1.97 -9.27 -0.85
C ARG A 162 0.95 -8.42 -0.09
N ASP A 163 -0.35 -8.48 -0.42
CA ASP A 163 -1.44 -7.76 0.26
C ASP A 163 -2.75 -8.59 0.31
N LEU A 164 -2.64 -9.83 0.79
CA LEU A 164 -3.78 -10.73 0.97
C LEU A 164 -4.52 -10.42 2.27
N HIS A 165 -5.71 -9.84 2.16
CA HIS A 165 -6.63 -9.62 3.28
C HIS A 165 -8.09 -9.66 2.80
N SER A 166 -9.07 -9.82 3.69
CA SER A 166 -10.46 -10.13 3.30
C SER A 166 -11.22 -9.03 2.56
N ASN A 167 -10.67 -7.81 2.47
CA ASN A 167 -11.16 -6.77 1.56
C ASN A 167 -10.66 -6.91 0.10
N ASN A 168 -9.53 -7.60 -0.12
CA ASN A 168 -8.97 -7.92 -1.45
C ASN A 168 -9.42 -9.31 -1.93
N VAL A 169 -10.05 -10.10 -1.06
CA VAL A 169 -10.78 -11.32 -1.42
C VAL A 169 -12.26 -10.98 -1.56
N LEU A 170 -12.82 -11.09 -2.76
CA LEU A 170 -14.23 -10.84 -3.03
C LEU A 170 -15.01 -12.16 -3.16
N VAL A 171 -16.34 -12.08 -3.17
CA VAL A 171 -17.21 -13.24 -3.38
C VAL A 171 -18.23 -12.96 -4.49
N HIS A 172 -18.29 -13.84 -5.49
CA HIS A 172 -19.29 -13.81 -6.57
C HIS A 172 -20.04 -15.13 -6.63
N GLN A 173 -21.38 -15.12 -6.58
CA GLN A 173 -22.21 -16.33 -6.63
C GLN A 173 -21.74 -17.43 -5.67
N ASP A 174 -21.38 -17.02 -4.44
CA ASP A 174 -20.87 -17.85 -3.35
C ASP A 174 -19.52 -18.55 -3.62
N THR A 175 -18.78 -18.10 -4.64
CA THR A 175 -17.39 -18.49 -4.95
C THR A 175 -16.39 -17.36 -4.67
N ILE A 176 -15.16 -17.71 -4.30
CA ILE A 176 -14.06 -16.77 -4.08
C ILE A 176 -13.61 -16.12 -5.39
N LYS A 177 -13.30 -14.82 -5.32
CA LYS A 177 -12.74 -13.99 -6.37
C LYS A 177 -11.61 -13.11 -5.82
N LEU A 178 -10.37 -13.52 -6.00
CA LEU A 178 -9.17 -12.78 -5.61
C LEU A 178 -9.00 -11.51 -6.46
N ALA A 179 -8.68 -10.38 -5.82
CA ALA A 179 -8.66 -9.05 -6.41
C ALA A 179 -7.45 -8.20 -5.95
N ASP A 180 -7.36 -7.00 -6.53
CA ASP A 180 -6.33 -5.96 -6.36
C ASP A 180 -4.87 -6.45 -6.43
N PHE A 181 -4.27 -6.34 -7.63
CA PHE A 181 -2.88 -6.72 -7.88
C PHE A 181 -1.92 -5.53 -7.73
N GLY A 182 -2.37 -4.38 -7.18
CA GLY A 182 -1.58 -3.14 -7.12
C GLY A 182 -0.26 -3.25 -6.34
N LEU A 183 -0.16 -4.19 -5.39
CA LEU A 183 1.07 -4.50 -4.65
C LEU A 183 1.77 -5.79 -5.11
N SER A 184 1.18 -6.54 -6.04
CA SER A 184 1.74 -7.79 -6.56
C SER A 184 3.02 -7.54 -7.37
N LYS A 185 3.98 -8.47 -7.29
CA LYS A 185 5.26 -8.40 -8.05
C LYS A 185 5.76 -9.78 -8.45
N ARG A 186 6.54 -9.86 -9.54
CA ARG A 186 7.33 -11.06 -9.86
C ARG A 186 8.55 -11.17 -8.95
N ILE A 187 9.01 -12.40 -8.72
CA ILE A 187 10.17 -12.67 -7.85
C ILE A 187 11.46 -12.01 -8.39
N GLU A 188 11.67 -11.96 -9.70
CA GLU A 188 12.87 -11.36 -10.31
C GLU A 188 12.94 -9.83 -10.20
N GLU A 189 11.84 -9.13 -10.48
CA GLU A 189 11.71 -7.66 -10.40
C GLU A 189 12.04 -7.11 -9.01
N THR A 190 11.79 -7.93 -8.00
CA THR A 190 11.95 -7.62 -6.58
C THR A 190 13.43 -7.62 -6.14
N SER A 191 14.37 -7.65 -7.08
CA SER A 191 15.83 -7.56 -6.87
C SER A 191 16.35 -6.14 -6.56
N ASN A 192 15.71 -5.09 -7.10
CA ASN A 192 16.27 -3.71 -7.09
C ASN A 192 15.43 -2.65 -6.36
N LEU A 193 14.41 -3.02 -5.57
CA LEU A 193 13.55 -2.06 -4.87
C LEU A 193 13.38 -2.37 -3.38
N GLN A 194 14.03 -1.55 -2.54
CA GLN A 194 13.81 -1.50 -1.10
C GLN A 194 12.45 -0.86 -0.80
N SER A 195 11.53 -1.59 -0.15
CA SER A 195 10.23 -1.04 0.27
C SER A 195 10.21 -0.69 1.76
N SER A 196 10.61 0.54 2.11
CA SER A 196 10.55 1.12 3.46
C SER A 196 9.15 1.67 3.84
N LYS A 197 8.10 1.03 3.30
CA LYS A 197 6.70 1.28 3.60
C LYS A 197 6.12 0.00 4.18
N LEU A 198 5.56 0.06 5.40
CA LEU A 198 4.56 -0.94 5.79
C LEU A 198 3.40 -0.83 4.80
N PHE A 199 3.01 -1.97 4.24
CA PHE A 199 1.85 -2.11 3.36
C PHE A 199 0.99 -3.25 3.90
N GLY A 200 -0.32 -3.13 3.69
CA GLY A 200 -1.30 -4.14 4.08
C GLY A 200 -1.83 -4.04 5.49
N VAL A 201 -2.89 -4.80 5.75
CA VAL A 201 -3.69 -4.74 6.99
C VAL A 201 -3.03 -5.59 8.06
N ILE A 202 -2.58 -4.95 9.16
CA ILE A 202 -1.64 -5.50 10.16
C ILE A 202 -1.80 -6.99 10.51
N PRO A 203 -2.98 -7.51 10.90
CA PRO A 203 -3.17 -8.94 11.19
C PRO A 203 -2.69 -9.93 10.12
N TYR A 204 -2.83 -9.57 8.84
CA TYR A 204 -2.55 -10.44 7.69
C TYR A 204 -1.11 -10.30 7.18
N VAL A 205 -0.36 -9.31 7.66
CA VAL A 205 1.01 -9.01 7.20
C VAL A 205 2.01 -9.95 7.88
N ASP A 206 2.98 -10.45 7.10
CA ASP A 206 4.02 -11.37 7.57
C ASP A 206 4.81 -10.77 8.76
N PRO A 207 4.83 -11.40 9.94
CA PRO A 207 5.49 -10.84 11.12
C PRO A 207 6.97 -10.51 10.89
N LYS A 208 7.67 -11.23 10.01
CA LYS A 208 9.08 -10.93 9.71
C LYS A 208 9.29 -9.58 9.01
N SER A 209 8.30 -9.00 8.33
CA SER A 209 8.45 -7.67 7.73
C SER A 209 8.46 -6.54 8.75
N PHE A 210 7.95 -6.74 9.97
CA PHE A 210 8.00 -5.74 11.04
C PHE A 210 9.39 -5.61 11.70
N ASN A 211 10.33 -6.52 11.43
CA ASN A 211 11.60 -6.63 12.17
C ASN A 211 12.73 -5.71 11.64
N GLY A 212 12.43 -4.69 10.83
CA GLY A 212 13.34 -3.65 10.30
C GLY A 212 14.52 -4.10 9.41
N LYS A 213 14.90 -5.38 9.45
CA LYS A 213 15.96 -6.00 8.65
C LYS A 213 15.50 -6.19 7.22
N TYR A 214 16.43 -6.59 6.35
CA TYR A 214 16.21 -6.87 4.91
C TYR A 214 15.31 -8.11 4.64
N TYR A 215 14.17 -8.24 5.31
CA TYR A 215 13.15 -9.23 4.99
C TYR A 215 12.36 -8.78 3.76
N LYS A 216 12.12 -9.73 2.87
CA LYS A 216 11.56 -9.51 1.54
C LYS A 216 10.32 -10.39 1.38
N LEU A 217 9.15 -9.77 1.29
CA LEU A 217 7.87 -10.48 1.12
C LEU A 217 7.95 -11.44 -0.08
N ASN A 218 7.51 -12.68 0.12
CA ASN A 218 7.69 -13.80 -0.80
C ASN A 218 6.51 -14.79 -0.67
N LYS A 219 6.55 -15.92 -1.38
CA LYS A 219 5.50 -16.95 -1.36
C LYS A 219 5.08 -17.39 0.05
N LYS A 220 5.99 -17.45 1.03
CA LYS A 220 5.67 -17.81 2.43
C LYS A 220 4.98 -16.68 3.21
N SER A 221 5.08 -15.43 2.75
CA SER A 221 4.34 -14.29 3.30
C SER A 221 2.86 -14.37 2.92
N ASP A 222 2.56 -14.65 1.65
CA ASP A 222 1.18 -14.90 1.20
C ASP A 222 0.55 -16.10 1.95
N VAL A 223 1.34 -17.15 2.25
CA VAL A 223 0.88 -18.30 3.08
C VAL A 223 0.51 -17.87 4.52
N TYR A 224 1.24 -16.93 5.13
CA TYR A 224 0.87 -16.39 6.44
C TYR A 224 -0.51 -15.71 6.39
N SER A 225 -0.72 -14.87 5.37
CA SER A 225 -2.00 -14.20 5.13
C SER A 225 -3.14 -15.18 4.86
N ILE A 226 -2.90 -16.27 4.12
CA ILE A 226 -3.86 -17.37 3.95
C ILE A 226 -4.23 -17.99 5.30
N GLY A 227 -3.27 -18.20 6.21
CA GLY A 227 -3.56 -18.68 7.57
C GLY A 227 -4.56 -17.79 8.31
N ILE A 228 -4.34 -16.47 8.28
CA ILE A 228 -5.23 -15.49 8.92
C ILE A 228 -6.62 -15.47 8.24
N LEU A 229 -6.68 -15.59 6.91
CA LEU A 229 -7.94 -15.67 6.15
C LEU A 229 -8.73 -16.97 6.43
N LEU A 230 -8.06 -18.11 6.54
CA LEU A 230 -8.68 -19.37 6.94
C LEU A 230 -9.23 -19.29 8.38
N TRP A 231 -8.52 -18.62 9.29
CA TRP A 231 -9.06 -18.35 10.63
C TRP A 231 -10.29 -17.44 10.57
N GLU A 232 -10.30 -16.37 9.76
CA GLU A 232 -11.49 -15.48 9.60
C GLU A 232 -12.69 -16.24 9.01
N ILE A 233 -12.47 -17.14 8.04
CA ILE A 233 -13.50 -18.06 7.52
C ILE A 233 -14.02 -19.01 8.61
N SER A 234 -13.14 -19.45 9.54
CA SER A 234 -13.54 -20.27 10.69
C SER A 234 -14.39 -19.49 11.71
N SER A 235 -14.02 -18.24 11.98
CA SER A 235 -14.52 -17.41 13.09
C SER A 235 -15.72 -16.53 12.74
N GLY A 236 -15.84 -16.11 11.47
CA GLY A 236 -16.82 -15.13 11.00
C GLY A 236 -16.51 -13.69 11.43
N LYS A 237 -15.30 -13.42 11.94
CA LYS A 237 -14.90 -12.17 12.57
C LYS A 237 -13.55 -11.70 12.03
N PRO A 238 -13.31 -10.38 11.91
CA PRO A 238 -11.98 -9.89 11.58
C PRO A 238 -10.97 -10.28 12.68
N PRO A 239 -9.73 -10.63 12.31
CA PRO A 239 -8.69 -11.05 13.25
C PRO A 239 -8.25 -9.91 14.17
N PHE A 240 -8.15 -10.20 15.47
CA PHE A 240 -7.85 -9.26 16.55
C PHE A 240 -8.84 -8.08 16.68
N TYR A 241 -10.07 -8.25 16.19
CA TYR A 241 -11.07 -7.19 16.22
C TYR A 241 -11.55 -6.86 17.65
N VAL A 242 -11.37 -5.59 18.05
CA VAL A 242 -11.97 -5.00 19.25
C VAL A 242 -12.87 -3.86 18.81
N GLU A 243 -14.15 -3.90 19.22
CA GLU A 243 -15.14 -2.91 18.82
C GLU A 243 -14.72 -1.49 19.25
N GLY A 244 -14.70 -0.57 18.29
CA GLY A 244 -14.25 0.82 18.49
C GLY A 244 -12.76 1.09 18.27
N ASN A 245 -11.92 0.06 18.13
CA ASN A 245 -10.48 0.21 17.90
C ASN A 245 -10.09 -0.10 16.44
N SER A 246 -9.15 0.69 15.89
CA SER A 246 -8.39 0.31 14.71
C SER A 246 -7.22 -0.61 15.08
N TYR A 247 -6.64 -1.32 14.09
CA TYR A 247 -5.36 -2.01 14.29
C TYR A 247 -4.24 -1.01 14.45
N ASP A 248 -3.36 -1.21 15.43
CA ASP A 248 -2.28 -0.29 15.78
C ASP A 248 -0.90 -0.96 15.76
N ILE A 249 0.15 -0.17 15.99
CA ILE A 249 1.53 -0.66 16.04
C ILE A 249 1.71 -1.65 17.21
N SER A 250 0.99 -1.47 18.32
CA SER A 250 1.04 -2.39 19.46
C SER A 250 0.63 -3.81 19.04
N LEU A 251 -0.41 -3.94 18.23
CA LEU A 251 -0.80 -5.22 17.64
C LEU A 251 0.29 -5.81 16.74
N ALA A 252 0.93 -5.02 15.87
CA ALA A 252 2.03 -5.48 15.02
C ALA A 252 3.24 -5.99 15.85
N ILE A 253 3.61 -5.26 16.91
CA ILE A 253 4.66 -5.65 17.86
C ILE A 253 4.28 -6.94 18.59
N ASN A 254 3.05 -7.08 19.07
CA ASN A 254 2.58 -8.29 19.73
C ASN A 254 2.61 -9.50 18.76
N ILE A 255 2.17 -9.33 17.51
CA ILE A 255 2.21 -10.36 16.47
C ILE A 255 3.65 -10.79 16.14
N LEU A 256 4.60 -9.84 16.06
CA LEU A 256 6.04 -10.11 15.94
C LEU A 256 6.59 -10.89 17.15
N GLN A 257 6.12 -10.58 18.36
CA GLN A 257 6.47 -11.31 19.59
C GLN A 257 5.78 -12.68 19.73
N GLY A 258 4.89 -13.05 18.79
CA GLY A 258 4.26 -14.36 18.73
C GLY A 258 2.78 -14.41 19.11
N LEU A 259 2.11 -13.27 19.33
CA LEU A 259 0.65 -13.23 19.49
C LEU A 259 -0.02 -13.81 18.25
N ARG A 260 -0.96 -14.72 18.46
CA ARG A 260 -1.86 -15.30 17.45
C ARG A 260 -3.28 -15.30 18.00
N GLU A 261 -4.25 -15.47 17.10
CA GLU A 261 -5.64 -15.67 17.49
C GLU A 261 -5.86 -17.06 18.10
N ASP A 262 -6.83 -17.17 19.01
CA ASP A 262 -7.20 -18.44 19.62
C ASP A 262 -7.97 -19.34 18.63
N PRO A 263 -7.77 -20.68 18.66
CA PRO A 263 -8.56 -21.60 17.87
C PRO A 263 -10.06 -21.57 18.20
N ILE A 264 -10.89 -21.37 17.18
CA ILE A 264 -12.35 -21.24 17.35
C ILE A 264 -12.99 -22.59 17.76
N PRO A 265 -13.73 -22.66 18.88
CA PRO A 265 -14.38 -23.88 19.34
C PRO A 265 -15.30 -24.52 18.29
N ASN A 266 -15.25 -25.85 18.17
CA ASN A 266 -15.97 -26.66 17.16
C ASN A 266 -15.47 -26.48 15.71
N THR A 267 -14.27 -25.94 15.51
CA THR A 267 -13.52 -26.05 14.24
C THR A 267 -12.88 -27.44 14.11
N PRO A 268 -12.93 -28.10 12.94
CA PRO A 268 -12.23 -29.37 12.71
C PRO A 268 -10.74 -29.27 13.01
N GLU A 269 -10.18 -30.25 13.73
CA GLU A 269 -8.80 -30.21 14.22
C GLU A 269 -7.77 -30.07 13.09
N ASP A 270 -7.96 -30.75 11.97
CA ASP A 270 -7.09 -30.61 10.79
C ASP A 270 -7.18 -29.22 10.14
N TYR A 271 -8.35 -28.56 10.19
CA TYR A 271 -8.50 -27.19 9.68
C TYR A 271 -7.80 -26.18 10.61
N VAL A 272 -7.88 -26.36 11.94
CA VAL A 272 -7.06 -25.61 12.91
C VAL A 272 -5.59 -25.81 12.63
N LYS A 273 -5.16 -27.06 12.41
CA LYS A 273 -3.77 -27.41 12.10
C LYS A 273 -3.28 -26.75 10.82
N ILE A 274 -4.11 -26.64 9.78
CA ILE A 274 -3.75 -25.94 8.53
C ILE A 274 -3.46 -24.45 8.80
N TYR A 275 -4.37 -23.69 9.41
CA TYR A 275 -4.13 -22.26 9.59
C TYR A 275 -3.03 -21.96 10.61
N THR A 276 -2.88 -22.79 11.65
CA THR A 276 -1.77 -22.68 12.61
C THR A 276 -0.41 -23.08 12.02
N ASP A 277 -0.37 -24.03 11.08
CA ASP A 277 0.81 -24.30 10.25
C ASP A 277 1.18 -23.10 9.37
N CYS A 278 0.18 -22.44 8.76
CA CYS A 278 0.36 -21.27 7.90
C CYS A 278 0.92 -20.05 8.64
N TRP A 279 0.48 -19.75 9.86
CA TRP A 279 0.81 -18.49 10.54
C TRP A 279 2.05 -18.52 11.44
N LYS A 280 2.92 -19.54 11.35
CA LYS A 280 4.15 -19.63 12.15
C LYS A 280 5.05 -18.41 11.95
N SER A 281 5.77 -17.99 13.01
CA SER A 281 6.63 -16.80 12.95
C SER A 281 7.75 -16.94 11.92
N GLU A 282 8.41 -18.09 11.86
CA GLU A 282 9.43 -18.37 10.85
C GLU A 282 8.78 -18.81 9.52
N PRO A 283 9.03 -18.11 8.39
CA PRO A 283 8.45 -18.44 7.08
C PRO A 283 8.81 -19.83 6.55
N ASP A 284 9.98 -20.34 6.91
CA ASP A 284 10.48 -21.63 6.44
C ASP A 284 9.76 -22.81 7.11
N ASP A 285 9.21 -22.61 8.32
CA ASP A 285 8.38 -23.59 9.04
C ASP A 285 6.92 -23.65 8.53
N ARG A 286 6.51 -22.67 7.72
CA ARG A 286 5.17 -22.61 7.10
C ARG A 286 5.10 -23.59 5.92
N PRO A 287 3.93 -24.15 5.57
CA PRO A 287 3.76 -24.94 4.35
C PRO A 287 3.98 -24.11 3.08
N THR A 288 4.01 -24.74 1.91
CA THR A 288 3.73 -24.11 0.62
C THR A 288 2.22 -24.01 0.41
N VAL A 289 1.76 -23.10 -0.47
CA VAL A 289 0.33 -23.00 -0.80
C VAL A 289 -0.21 -24.30 -1.42
N ASN A 290 0.61 -25.04 -2.17
CA ASN A 290 0.22 -26.32 -2.77
C ASN A 290 0.05 -27.43 -1.69
N GLU A 291 0.81 -27.40 -0.59
CA GLU A 291 0.56 -28.24 0.58
C GLU A 291 -0.70 -27.81 1.37
N VAL A 292 -1.03 -26.52 1.39
CA VAL A 292 -2.29 -26.02 1.98
C VAL A 292 -3.49 -26.49 1.17
N VAL A 293 -3.45 -26.40 -0.16
CA VAL A 293 -4.45 -26.96 -1.07
C VAL A 293 -4.65 -28.46 -0.81
N SER A 294 -3.57 -29.25 -0.76
CA SER A 294 -3.64 -30.68 -0.50
C SER A 294 -4.31 -31.00 0.85
N LYS A 295 -3.86 -30.39 1.94
CA LYS A 295 -4.45 -30.58 3.27
C LYS A 295 -5.92 -30.15 3.34
N LEU A 296 -6.32 -29.07 2.65
CA LEU A 296 -7.72 -28.65 2.60
C LEU A 296 -8.59 -29.65 1.81
N HIS A 297 -8.06 -30.24 0.74
CA HIS A 297 -8.74 -31.26 -0.03
C HIS A 297 -8.92 -32.57 0.75
N GLU A 298 -7.94 -32.96 1.58
CA GLU A 298 -8.01 -34.15 2.46
C GLU A 298 -9.16 -34.10 3.49
N ILE A 299 -9.64 -32.90 3.88
CA ILE A 299 -10.77 -32.74 4.81
C ILE A 299 -12.13 -32.90 4.08
N LEU A 300 -12.19 -32.69 2.76
CA LEU A 300 -13.44 -32.78 2.00
C LEU A 300 -13.79 -34.26 1.70
N PRO A 301 -15.01 -34.72 2.03
CA PRO A 301 -15.43 -36.08 1.65
C PRO A 301 -15.59 -36.19 0.13
N GLU A 302 -14.94 -37.21 -0.46
CA GLU A 302 -14.77 -37.47 -1.90
C GLU A 302 -16.04 -37.28 -2.77
N LYS A 303 -17.23 -37.47 -2.19
CA LYS A 303 -18.53 -37.40 -2.88
C LYS A 303 -18.97 -35.99 -3.30
N ASN A 304 -18.29 -34.94 -2.84
CA ASN A 304 -18.66 -33.55 -3.15
C ASN A 304 -17.82 -32.90 -4.27
N VAL A 305 -16.83 -33.60 -4.85
CA VAL A 305 -15.97 -33.06 -5.91
C VAL A 305 -16.71 -33.01 -7.25
N LYS A 306 -17.52 -31.96 -7.47
CA LYS A 306 -18.00 -31.58 -8.79
C LYS A 306 -16.93 -30.73 -9.50
N TYR A 307 -16.16 -31.39 -10.37
CA TYR A 307 -15.13 -30.83 -11.23
C TYR A 307 -13.92 -30.21 -10.50
N ILE A 308 -12.77 -30.90 -10.58
CA ILE A 308 -11.44 -30.38 -10.96
C ILE A 308 -10.58 -31.64 -11.19
N SER A 309 -10.46 -32.08 -12.44
CA SER A 309 -9.58 -33.20 -12.83
C SER A 309 -9.37 -33.29 -14.35
N ASN A 310 -8.86 -32.22 -14.98
CA ASN A 310 -8.33 -32.28 -16.35
C ASN A 310 -6.79 -32.28 -16.31
N SER A 311 -6.22 -33.41 -15.92
CA SER A 311 -4.80 -33.72 -16.08
C SER A 311 -4.64 -35.19 -16.49
N ASP A 312 -4.55 -35.42 -17.80
CA ASP A 312 -4.33 -36.74 -18.38
C ASP A 312 -2.97 -37.30 -17.97
N THR A 313 -2.94 -38.35 -17.14
CA THR A 313 -1.77 -39.27 -17.01
C THR A 313 -2.11 -40.57 -16.28
N LYS A 314 -2.93 -41.44 -16.89
CA LYS A 314 -2.95 -42.88 -16.53
C LYS A 314 -2.96 -43.80 -17.76
N SER A 315 -1.78 -44.32 -18.09
CA SER A 315 -1.63 -45.43 -19.03
C SER A 315 -2.11 -46.75 -18.41
N SER A 316 -3.26 -47.22 -18.91
CA SER A 316 -3.62 -48.64 -19.10
C SER A 316 -3.04 -49.70 -18.13
N SER A 317 -3.90 -50.28 -17.28
CA SER A 317 -4.13 -51.73 -17.33
C SER A 317 -5.42 -52.13 -16.57
N GLU A 318 -6.19 -53.02 -17.20
CA GLU A 318 -6.98 -54.15 -16.67
C GLU A 318 -7.22 -54.26 -15.14
N GLN A 319 -8.41 -54.61 -14.64
CA GLN A 319 -9.47 -55.49 -15.20
C GLN A 319 -10.84 -55.23 -14.51
N GLN A 320 -11.96 -55.55 -15.17
CA GLN A 320 -13.28 -55.67 -14.52
C GLN A 320 -13.46 -57.07 -13.87
N PRO A 321 -14.43 -57.22 -12.96
CA PRO A 321 -15.61 -57.99 -13.38
C PRO A 321 -16.96 -57.31 -13.06
N ASN A 322 -17.94 -57.53 -13.95
CA ASN A 322 -19.34 -57.13 -13.76
C ASN A 322 -20.05 -57.97 -12.69
N LEU A 323 -21.09 -57.38 -12.08
CA LEU A 323 -22.32 -58.11 -11.71
C LEU A 323 -23.54 -57.19 -11.89
N ASN A 324 -24.66 -57.76 -12.33
CA ASN A 324 -25.85 -57.06 -12.87
C ASN A 324 -27.03 -57.05 -11.88
N ILE A 325 -28.18 -56.52 -12.36
CA ILE A 325 -29.57 -56.64 -11.84
C ILE A 325 -29.88 -55.58 -10.76
N ALA A 326 -30.54 -54.45 -11.06
CA ALA A 326 -31.96 -54.22 -11.42
C ALA A 326 -32.92 -54.24 -10.19
N ASP A 327 -34.12 -53.63 -10.16
CA ASP A 327 -35.00 -53.08 -11.23
C ASP A 327 -35.97 -51.99 -10.65
N THR A 328 -36.95 -51.52 -11.44
CA THR A 328 -38.10 -50.61 -11.16
C THR A 328 -37.78 -49.10 -11.07
N LYS A 329 -38.22 -48.24 -12.02
CA LYS A 329 -39.60 -47.74 -12.37
C LYS A 329 -40.17 -46.77 -11.31
N SER A 330 -40.67 -45.57 -11.61
CA SER A 330 -40.76 -44.72 -12.83
C SER A 330 -41.03 -43.25 -12.36
N SER A 331 -40.98 -42.15 -13.12
CA SER A 331 -41.28 -41.81 -14.54
C SER A 331 -40.24 -40.76 -15.06
N VAL A 332 -40.27 -40.01 -16.19
CA VAL A 332 -41.26 -39.43 -17.14
C VAL A 332 -42.10 -38.30 -16.48
N GLU A 333 -42.31 -37.09 -17.02
CA GLU A 333 -42.17 -36.51 -18.38
C GLU A 333 -40.93 -35.61 -18.65
N GLN A 334 -40.78 -35.17 -19.90
CA GLN A 334 -39.72 -34.29 -20.45
C GLN A 334 -40.34 -32.93 -20.88
N GLN A 335 -39.77 -31.96 -21.61
CA GLN A 335 -38.65 -31.80 -22.57
C GLN A 335 -38.42 -30.25 -22.74
N PRO A 336 -37.49 -29.71 -23.56
CA PRO A 336 -36.42 -30.35 -24.34
C PRO A 336 -35.00 -29.76 -24.18
N ASN A 337 -34.00 -30.56 -24.52
CA ASN A 337 -32.64 -30.09 -24.87
C ASN A 337 -32.54 -29.82 -26.37
N LEU A 338 -31.61 -28.94 -26.77
CA LEU A 338 -31.14 -28.81 -28.15
C LEU A 338 -29.60 -28.89 -28.17
N ASN A 339 -29.07 -29.96 -28.77
CA ASN A 339 -27.64 -30.16 -28.93
C ASN A 339 -27.07 -29.28 -30.05
N ILE A 340 -25.89 -28.70 -29.85
CA ILE A 340 -25.03 -28.23 -30.94
C ILE A 340 -23.62 -28.79 -30.75
N VAL A 341 -23.35 -29.85 -31.50
CA VAL A 341 -22.09 -30.25 -32.17
C VAL A 341 -20.78 -29.62 -31.67
N GLU A 342 -19.85 -30.47 -31.21
CA GLU A 342 -18.42 -30.15 -31.13
C GLU A 342 -17.82 -29.98 -32.54
N ASP A 343 -17.05 -28.92 -32.77
CA ASP A 343 -16.32 -28.74 -34.04
C ASP A 343 -14.96 -28.03 -33.86
N SER A 344 -13.90 -28.85 -33.92
CA SER A 344 -12.50 -28.64 -34.37
C SER A 344 -11.67 -27.38 -34.02
N LYS A 345 -12.24 -26.30 -33.47
CA LYS A 345 -11.57 -24.98 -33.38
C LYS A 345 -10.46 -24.85 -32.33
N SER A 346 -10.46 -25.66 -31.27
CA SER A 346 -9.48 -25.57 -30.17
C SER A 346 -8.03 -25.58 -30.66
N ASN A 347 -7.74 -26.45 -31.63
CA ASN A 347 -6.37 -26.70 -32.07
C ASN A 347 -5.86 -25.65 -33.06
N LEU A 348 -6.76 -24.91 -33.73
CA LEU A 348 -6.38 -23.75 -34.55
C LEU A 348 -5.95 -22.59 -33.66
N ILE A 349 -6.78 -22.25 -32.66
CA ILE A 349 -6.56 -21.15 -31.71
C ILE A 349 -5.21 -21.31 -31.01
N HIS A 350 -4.85 -22.53 -30.63
CA HIS A 350 -3.60 -22.81 -29.93
C HIS A 350 -2.35 -22.50 -30.79
N SER A 351 -2.43 -22.67 -32.11
CA SER A 351 -1.33 -22.34 -33.03
C SER A 351 -1.22 -20.83 -33.29
N GLU A 352 -2.35 -20.13 -33.43
CA GLU A 352 -2.38 -18.67 -33.56
C GLU A 352 -1.87 -17.98 -32.28
N PHE A 353 -2.19 -18.52 -31.09
CA PHE A 353 -1.66 -18.03 -29.82
C PHE A 353 -0.13 -18.16 -29.72
N SER A 354 0.45 -19.31 -30.06
CA SER A 354 1.91 -19.48 -30.02
C SER A 354 2.64 -18.56 -31.02
N GLN A 355 2.06 -18.32 -32.19
CA GLN A 355 2.59 -17.36 -33.16
C GLN A 355 2.49 -15.91 -32.64
N PHE A 356 1.40 -15.57 -31.93
CA PHE A 356 1.19 -14.26 -31.33
C PHE A 356 2.15 -13.96 -30.17
N ILE A 357 2.50 -14.96 -29.35
CA ILE A 357 3.51 -14.82 -28.28
C ILE A 357 4.89 -14.50 -28.85
N GLN A 358 5.35 -15.20 -29.90
CA GLN A 358 6.66 -14.89 -30.51
C GLN A 358 6.71 -13.48 -31.12
N ASN A 359 5.63 -13.03 -31.76
CA ASN A 359 5.55 -11.66 -32.29
C ASN A 359 5.65 -10.57 -31.20
N PHE A 360 5.53 -10.92 -29.92
CA PHE A 360 5.70 -9.99 -28.78
C PHE A 360 7.10 -10.04 -28.15
N SER A 361 7.83 -11.16 -28.25
CA SER A 361 9.23 -11.24 -27.81
C SER A 361 10.19 -10.46 -28.74
N ASP A 362 9.78 -10.23 -29.99
CA ASP A 362 10.58 -9.54 -31.00
C ASP A 362 10.47 -8.00 -30.95
N MET A 363 9.85 -7.42 -29.91
CA MET A 363 9.87 -5.97 -29.66
C MET A 363 11.25 -5.51 -29.18
N ASN A 364 12.10 -5.19 -30.16
CA ASN A 364 13.52 -4.88 -30.02
C ASN A 364 13.80 -3.70 -29.05
N THR A 365 14.70 -3.92 -28.09
CA THR A 365 15.08 -2.94 -27.04
C THR A 365 16.24 -2.01 -27.41
N ASN A 366 16.76 -2.08 -28.64
CA ASN A 366 18.00 -1.39 -29.04
C ASN A 366 17.85 -0.55 -30.33
N GLU A 367 17.24 0.65 -30.27
CA GLU A 367 17.39 1.64 -31.36
C GLU A 367 17.08 3.11 -30.98
N THR A 368 17.70 3.66 -29.92
CA THR A 368 17.53 5.08 -29.52
C THR A 368 18.85 5.86 -29.31
N GLU A 369 19.86 5.64 -30.15
CA GLU A 369 21.11 6.45 -30.18
C GLU A 369 21.43 7.02 -31.59
N SER A 370 20.45 7.58 -32.33
CA SER A 370 20.73 8.05 -33.71
C SER A 370 19.88 9.22 -34.27
N SER A 371 19.21 10.04 -33.43
CA SER A 371 18.29 11.08 -33.95
C SER A 371 18.44 12.50 -33.36
N MET A 372 19.63 12.91 -32.92
CA MET A 372 19.94 14.32 -32.64
C MET A 372 20.46 15.07 -33.87
N ALA A 373 19.61 15.26 -34.91
CA ALA A 373 19.95 16.12 -36.04
C ALA A 373 18.73 16.61 -36.86
N THR A 374 18.11 17.75 -36.49
CA THR A 374 17.92 18.90 -37.41
C THR A 374 17.18 20.11 -36.79
N CYS A 375 17.68 21.31 -37.13
CA CYS A 375 16.94 22.57 -37.31
C CYS A 375 16.07 23.18 -36.17
N ASN A 376 16.69 24.09 -35.40
CA ASN A 376 16.05 25.37 -35.02
C ASN A 376 15.64 26.20 -36.26
N LEU A 377 14.76 27.22 -36.12
CA LEU A 377 14.87 28.56 -36.76
C LEU A 377 13.73 29.55 -36.36
N VAL A 378 14.07 30.63 -35.63
CA VAL A 378 13.40 31.98 -35.53
C VAL A 378 11.89 32.08 -35.12
N ILE A 379 11.30 33.18 -34.61
CA ILE A 379 11.70 34.62 -34.44
C ILE A 379 11.37 35.16 -33.02
N ASN A 380 12.11 36.19 -32.59
CA ASN A 380 11.93 37.08 -31.43
C ASN A 380 10.63 37.95 -31.54
N GLU A 381 10.25 38.96 -30.72
CA GLU A 381 10.89 39.73 -29.62
C GLU A 381 9.86 40.55 -28.80
N THR A 382 10.35 41.39 -27.88
CA THR A 382 9.75 42.59 -27.24
C THR A 382 8.60 42.47 -26.21
N ILE A 383 8.93 42.88 -24.98
CA ILE A 383 8.03 43.60 -24.04
C ILE A 383 8.53 45.05 -23.97
N PRO A 384 7.64 46.08 -24.03
CA PRO A 384 7.93 47.42 -23.53
C PRO A 384 7.16 47.72 -22.23
N SER A 385 7.76 48.52 -21.35
CA SER A 385 7.23 48.90 -20.03
C SER A 385 6.29 50.12 -20.06
N GLU A 386 5.31 50.13 -19.15
CA GLU A 386 4.57 51.28 -18.58
C GLU A 386 4.24 52.48 -19.51
N ASN A 387 2.98 52.76 -19.84
CA ASN A 387 2.05 53.44 -18.92
C ASN A 387 0.62 53.59 -19.50
N ASN A 388 -0.35 53.92 -18.64
CA ASN A 388 -1.70 54.41 -18.95
C ASN A 388 -2.62 53.53 -19.82
N ILE A 389 -3.38 52.64 -19.17
CA ILE A 389 -4.81 52.47 -19.49
C ILE A 389 -5.61 52.56 -18.18
N ASN A 390 -6.46 53.57 -18.07
CA ASN A 390 -7.42 53.72 -16.96
C ASN A 390 -8.83 53.33 -17.44
N THR A 391 -9.23 52.08 -17.22
CA THR A 391 -10.62 51.63 -17.39
C THR A 391 -11.00 50.55 -16.39
N ASN A 392 -11.78 50.95 -15.37
CA ASN A 392 -12.78 50.13 -14.69
C ASN A 392 -12.39 48.68 -14.32
N VAL A 393 -11.41 48.52 -13.44
CA VAL A 393 -11.42 47.37 -12.51
C VAL A 393 -12.66 47.55 -11.63
N THR A 394 -13.66 46.69 -11.78
CA THR A 394 -14.90 46.79 -11.02
C THR A 394 -14.66 46.45 -9.55
N GLU A 395 -15.45 47.02 -8.64
CA GLU A 395 -15.34 46.72 -7.20
C GLU A 395 -15.42 45.21 -6.92
N SER A 396 -16.15 44.47 -7.77
CA SER A 396 -16.21 43.01 -7.80
C SER A 396 -14.82 42.35 -7.90
N SER A 397 -13.94 42.76 -8.82
CA SER A 397 -12.64 42.10 -8.97
C SER A 397 -11.60 42.54 -7.93
N MET A 398 -11.71 43.74 -7.35
CA MET A 398 -10.95 44.07 -6.13
C MET A 398 -11.45 43.25 -4.93
N ALA A 399 -12.76 43.01 -4.81
CA ALA A 399 -13.32 42.13 -3.78
C ALA A 399 -12.84 40.69 -3.97
N THR A 400 -12.86 40.13 -5.19
CA THR A 400 -12.34 38.79 -5.47
C THR A 400 -10.85 38.68 -5.17
N CYS A 401 -10.01 39.64 -5.59
CA CYS A 401 -8.59 39.62 -5.25
C CYS A 401 -8.36 39.70 -3.74
N ASN A 402 -9.07 40.58 -3.02
CA ASN A 402 -8.94 40.69 -1.56
C ASN A 402 -9.48 39.45 -0.83
N LEU A 403 -10.51 38.78 -1.35
CA LEU A 403 -10.97 37.49 -0.83
C LEU A 403 -9.92 36.41 -1.03
N VAL A 404 -9.40 36.22 -2.25
CA VAL A 404 -8.36 35.23 -2.54
C VAL A 404 -7.08 35.50 -1.74
N ILE A 405 -6.67 36.77 -1.57
CA ILE A 405 -5.52 37.15 -0.74
C ILE A 405 -5.80 36.83 0.74
N ASN A 406 -6.98 37.17 1.28
CA ASN A 406 -7.33 36.85 2.67
C ASN A 406 -7.49 35.35 2.92
N GLU A 407 -8.01 34.59 1.95
CA GLU A 407 -8.10 33.12 1.99
C GLU A 407 -6.71 32.49 1.93
N THR A 408 -5.81 33.00 1.08
CA THR A 408 -4.41 32.54 0.98
C THR A 408 -3.66 32.83 2.28
N ILE A 409 -3.77 34.05 2.82
CA ILE A 409 -3.20 34.42 4.12
C ILE A 409 -3.82 33.58 5.25
N SER A 410 -5.11 33.26 5.20
CA SER A 410 -5.75 32.37 6.19
C SER A 410 -5.23 30.94 6.08
N LEU A 411 -4.93 30.44 4.88
CA LEU A 411 -4.31 29.12 4.66
C LEU A 411 -2.85 29.08 5.11
N GLU A 412 -2.06 30.11 4.80
CA GLU A 412 -0.67 30.22 5.27
C GLU A 412 -0.60 30.29 6.81
N ASN A 413 -1.44 31.11 7.45
CA ASN A 413 -1.52 31.16 8.91
C ASN A 413 -1.98 29.82 9.53
N ASN A 414 -2.88 29.09 8.86
CA ASN A 414 -3.29 27.75 9.30
C ASN A 414 -2.11 26.77 9.25
N PHE A 415 -1.35 26.75 8.15
CA PHE A 415 -0.18 25.89 8.02
C PHE A 415 0.92 26.19 9.05
N ILE A 416 1.14 27.46 9.42
CA ILE A 416 2.10 27.82 10.48
C ILE A 416 1.68 27.22 11.84
N VAL A 417 0.40 27.29 12.21
CA VAL A 417 -0.12 26.68 13.45
C VAL A 417 0.06 25.16 13.43
N ILE A 418 -0.26 24.53 12.30
CA ILE A 418 -0.06 23.08 12.08
C ILE A 418 1.41 22.67 12.22
N VAL A 419 2.35 23.47 11.71
CA VAL A 419 3.80 23.23 11.85
C VAL A 419 4.22 23.24 13.32
N ASP A 420 3.79 24.25 14.09
CA ASP A 420 4.08 24.38 15.52
C ASP A 420 3.51 23.22 16.33
N GLU A 421 2.27 22.81 16.07
CA GLU A 421 1.62 21.68 16.75
C GLU A 421 2.29 20.34 16.43
N ILE A 422 2.68 20.09 15.17
CA ILE A 422 3.40 18.88 14.79
C ILE A 422 4.78 18.82 15.45
N ILE A 423 5.52 19.93 15.51
CA ILE A 423 6.82 19.98 16.21
C ILE A 423 6.64 19.71 17.71
N PHE A 424 5.58 20.23 18.32
CA PHE A 424 5.27 19.92 19.72
C PHE A 424 4.89 18.44 19.94
N ILE A 425 4.16 17.82 19.00
CA ILE A 425 3.85 16.38 19.02
C ILE A 425 5.15 15.55 18.92
N LEU A 426 6.08 15.95 18.05
CA LEU A 426 7.36 15.30 17.81
C LEU A 426 8.33 15.46 18.99
N ASP A 427 8.36 16.60 19.69
CA ASP A 427 9.13 16.83 20.94
C ASP A 427 8.67 15.96 22.12
N ASN A 428 7.62 15.14 21.93
CA ASN A 428 7.12 14.16 22.90
C ASN A 428 7.21 12.70 22.38
N VAL A 429 8.13 12.41 21.45
CA VAL A 429 8.39 11.05 20.92
C VAL A 429 9.89 10.71 21.03
N GLN A 430 10.22 9.43 21.24
CA GLN A 430 11.60 8.93 21.34
C GLN A 430 12.01 7.96 20.22
N GLU A 431 11.06 7.47 19.42
CA GLU A 431 11.28 6.47 18.37
C GLU A 431 10.82 7.04 17.01
N GLU A 432 11.69 6.95 16.00
CA GLU A 432 11.48 7.58 14.68
C GLU A 432 10.26 7.01 13.94
N GLU A 433 9.98 5.71 14.07
CA GLU A 433 8.81 5.08 13.45
C GLU A 433 7.48 5.59 14.06
N ILE A 434 7.43 5.74 15.39
CA ILE A 434 6.30 6.37 16.09
C ILE A 434 6.18 7.85 15.71
N ALA A 435 7.30 8.55 15.57
CA ALA A 435 7.33 9.95 15.21
C ALA A 435 6.68 10.19 13.83
N ARG A 436 7.09 9.40 12.83
CA ARG A 436 6.53 9.43 11.47
C ARG A 436 5.01 9.25 11.46
N LEU A 437 4.51 8.25 12.19
CA LEU A 437 3.08 7.91 12.20
C LEU A 437 2.24 8.94 12.96
N LYS A 438 2.76 9.58 14.02
CA LYS A 438 2.07 10.70 14.66
C LYS A 438 1.88 11.91 13.72
N VAL A 439 2.83 12.21 12.84
CA VAL A 439 2.67 13.29 11.84
C VAL A 439 1.53 12.95 10.89
N ILE A 440 1.52 11.72 10.35
CA ILE A 440 0.49 11.27 9.39
C ILE A 440 -0.89 11.33 10.03
N ASN A 441 -1.08 10.73 11.22
CA ASN A 441 -2.37 10.72 11.90
C ASN A 441 -2.88 12.13 12.23
N TYR A 442 -2.00 13.03 12.73
CA TYR A 442 -2.40 14.41 13.02
C TYR A 442 -2.87 15.15 11.74
N LEU A 443 -2.21 14.92 10.60
CA LEU A 443 -2.60 15.53 9.34
C LEU A 443 -3.92 14.96 8.82
N GLU A 444 -4.15 13.65 8.94
CA GLU A 444 -5.44 13.02 8.62
C GLU A 444 -6.58 13.59 9.49
N GLU A 445 -6.36 13.77 10.80
CA GLU A 445 -7.32 14.43 11.72
C GLU A 445 -7.66 15.87 11.28
N HIS A 446 -6.72 16.58 10.67
CA HIS A 446 -6.89 17.94 10.14
C HIS A 446 -7.31 17.99 8.66
N ASN A 447 -7.63 16.84 8.04
CA ASN A 447 -8.01 16.70 6.63
C ASN A 447 -6.93 17.18 5.64
N LEU A 448 -5.66 16.97 5.98
CA LEU A 448 -4.49 17.35 5.18
C LEU A 448 -3.64 16.14 4.83
N THR A 449 -2.97 16.20 3.68
CA THR A 449 -1.96 15.20 3.31
C THR A 449 -0.56 15.67 3.70
N SER A 450 0.32 14.72 4.01
CA SER A 450 1.76 14.99 4.18
C SER A 450 2.40 15.57 2.92
N GLN A 451 1.83 15.31 1.73
CA GLN A 451 2.25 15.91 0.46
C GLN A 451 1.95 17.41 0.37
N GLU A 452 0.80 17.88 0.86
CA GLU A 452 0.46 19.31 0.92
C GLU A 452 1.39 20.06 1.88
N ILE A 453 1.63 19.49 3.07
CA ILE A 453 2.58 20.05 4.04
C ILE A 453 3.99 20.07 3.49
N TYR A 454 4.46 18.98 2.87
CA TYR A 454 5.79 18.93 2.25
C TYR A 454 5.96 19.99 1.15
N ASN A 455 4.93 20.19 0.32
CA ASN A 455 4.90 21.23 -0.71
C ASN A 455 4.88 22.66 -0.13
N TRP A 456 4.18 22.87 0.99
CA TRP A 456 4.20 24.16 1.70
C TRP A 456 5.57 24.42 2.33
N LEU A 457 6.13 23.43 3.04
CA LEU A 457 7.45 23.50 3.68
C LEU A 457 8.57 23.81 2.69
N LEU A 458 8.56 23.19 1.49
CA LEU A 458 9.52 23.46 0.41
C LEU A 458 9.63 24.95 0.03
N ASN A 459 8.54 25.70 0.16
CA ASN A 459 8.47 27.12 -0.22
C ASN A 459 8.60 28.07 1.00
N ASN A 460 8.42 27.58 2.23
CA ASN A 460 8.31 28.39 3.45
C ASN A 460 9.48 28.21 4.44
N GLN A 461 10.70 28.02 3.92
CA GLN A 461 11.93 27.92 4.72
C GLN A 461 12.41 29.27 5.32
N ASN A 462 11.50 30.25 5.52
CA ASN A 462 11.80 31.53 6.16
C ASN A 462 11.60 31.50 7.68
N ASP A 463 10.83 30.53 8.18
CA ASP A 463 10.53 30.35 9.60
C ASP A 463 11.37 29.20 10.21
N PRO A 464 11.99 29.39 11.40
CA PRO A 464 12.84 28.37 12.02
C PRO A 464 12.11 27.07 12.39
N ASN A 465 10.82 27.10 12.70
CA ASN A 465 10.04 25.88 12.99
C ASN A 465 9.77 25.11 11.70
N SER A 466 9.43 25.79 10.62
CA SER A 466 9.26 25.22 9.27
C SER A 466 10.56 24.57 8.74
N ILE A 467 11.72 25.16 9.05
CA ILE A 467 13.03 24.53 8.77
C ILE A 467 13.21 23.24 9.60
N VAL A 468 12.87 23.26 10.91
CA VAL A 468 12.93 22.05 11.76
C VAL A 468 12.01 20.95 11.23
N LEU A 469 10.74 21.24 10.94
CA LEU A 469 9.80 20.22 10.50
C LEU A 469 10.22 19.64 9.14
N PHE A 470 10.72 20.46 8.23
CA PHE A 470 11.29 19.97 6.97
C PHE A 470 12.52 19.08 7.20
N GLY A 471 13.37 19.41 8.17
CA GLY A 471 14.46 18.54 8.65
C GLY A 471 13.94 17.19 9.17
N MET A 472 12.84 17.20 9.94
CA MET A 472 12.21 15.97 10.45
C MET A 472 11.55 15.16 9.33
N PHE A 473 10.96 15.77 8.30
CA PHE A 473 10.47 15.04 7.11
C PHE A 473 11.62 14.34 6.35
N ASN A 474 12.80 14.98 6.26
CA ASN A 474 14.01 14.39 5.68
C ASN A 474 14.58 13.24 6.54
N LEU A 475 14.50 13.34 7.87
CA LEU A 475 14.91 12.28 8.80
C LEU A 475 13.96 11.07 8.75
N LEU A 476 12.66 11.32 8.82
CA LEU A 476 11.61 10.30 8.98
C LEU A 476 11.13 9.69 7.66
N GLY A 477 11.61 10.19 6.52
CA GLY A 477 11.20 9.74 5.18
C GLY A 477 9.71 9.98 4.90
N ILE A 478 9.23 11.19 5.21
CA ILE A 478 7.86 11.61 4.92
C ILE A 478 7.86 12.24 3.52
N GLU A 479 7.05 11.69 2.61
CA GLU A 479 7.04 11.90 1.14
C GLU A 479 8.34 11.56 0.38
N ILE A 480 9.51 11.67 1.00
CA ILE A 480 10.81 11.42 0.39
C ILE A 480 11.52 10.19 0.97
N ILE A 481 12.52 9.71 0.24
CA ILE A 481 13.52 8.77 0.76
C ILE A 481 14.30 9.49 1.87
N VAL A 482 14.55 8.79 2.98
CA VAL A 482 15.31 9.27 4.14
C VAL A 482 16.64 9.90 3.69
N ASN A 483 16.87 11.15 4.08
CA ASN A 483 18.03 11.94 3.69
C ASN A 483 18.70 12.57 4.92
N ASN A 484 19.46 11.75 5.64
CA ASN A 484 20.14 12.13 6.88
C ASN A 484 21.08 13.33 6.74
N TYR A 485 21.71 13.51 5.57
CA TYR A 485 22.54 14.69 5.29
C TYR A 485 21.71 15.97 5.20
N ARG A 486 20.61 15.94 4.43
CA ARG A 486 19.73 17.12 4.32
C ARG A 486 19.00 17.43 5.62
N ALA A 487 18.62 16.41 6.39
CA ALA A 487 18.09 16.58 7.75
C ALA A 487 19.09 17.29 8.67
N PHE A 488 20.35 16.82 8.68
CA PHE A 488 21.44 17.45 9.44
C PHE A 488 21.67 18.91 9.05
N ASP A 489 21.72 19.23 7.74
CA ASP A 489 21.88 20.61 7.26
C ASP A 489 20.75 21.53 7.77
N LEU A 490 19.50 21.05 7.69
CA LEU A 490 18.31 21.80 8.12
C LEU A 490 18.27 22.01 9.63
N PHE A 491 18.63 21.00 10.44
CA PHE A 491 18.76 21.18 11.89
C PHE A 491 19.92 22.12 12.24
N GLN A 492 21.01 22.11 11.48
CA GLN A 492 22.13 23.04 11.66
C GLN A 492 21.74 24.48 11.30
N GLU A 493 20.91 24.67 10.26
CA GLU A 493 20.33 25.95 9.86
C GLU A 493 19.37 26.50 10.93
N ALA A 494 18.39 25.71 11.37
CA ALA A 494 17.49 26.08 12.45
C ALA A 494 18.21 26.37 13.78
N ALA A 495 19.28 25.62 14.09
CA ALA A 495 20.11 25.88 15.27
C ALA A 495 20.87 27.21 15.18
N ASN A 496 21.32 27.62 13.98
CA ASN A 496 21.93 28.94 13.77
C ASN A 496 20.92 30.08 13.99
N LEU A 497 19.64 29.83 13.64
CA LEU A 497 18.50 30.71 13.95
C LEU A 497 18.06 30.63 15.44
N LYS A 498 18.81 29.92 16.28
CA LYS A 498 18.57 29.71 17.73
C LYS A 498 17.28 28.97 18.07
N ASN A 499 16.70 28.21 17.13
CA ASN A 499 15.53 27.40 17.40
C ASN A 499 15.87 26.25 18.37
N ALA A 500 15.14 26.15 19.48
CA ALA A 500 15.45 25.18 20.54
C ALA A 500 15.20 23.72 20.11
N PHE A 501 14.22 23.46 19.24
CA PHE A 501 13.99 22.14 18.65
C PHE A 501 15.08 21.79 17.63
N GLY A 502 15.52 22.75 16.82
CA GLY A 502 16.65 22.60 15.89
C GLY A 502 17.95 22.26 16.60
N ILE A 503 18.25 22.96 17.70
CA ILE A 503 19.41 22.68 18.55
C ILE A 503 19.34 21.26 19.16
N ASN A 504 18.19 20.83 19.66
CA ASN A 504 18.03 19.47 20.20
C ASN A 504 18.18 18.38 19.13
N ASN A 505 17.56 18.56 17.95
CA ASN A 505 17.69 17.59 16.84
C ASN A 505 19.12 17.56 16.28
N LEU A 506 19.82 18.69 16.19
CA LEU A 506 21.24 18.72 15.84
C LEU A 506 22.11 17.96 16.87
N GLY A 507 21.78 18.07 18.16
CA GLY A 507 22.42 17.28 19.22
C GLY A 507 22.20 15.78 19.05
N TYR A 508 20.97 15.37 18.67
CA TYR A 508 20.65 13.99 18.30
C TYR A 508 21.45 13.50 17.08
N CYS A 509 21.60 14.33 16.05
CA CYS A 509 22.43 13.99 14.90
C CYS A 509 23.91 13.77 15.25
N TYR A 510 24.51 14.61 16.10
CA TYR A 510 25.88 14.41 16.58
C TYR A 510 26.01 13.22 17.53
N ARG A 511 24.99 12.88 18.32
CA ARG A 511 25.00 11.68 19.17
C ARG A 511 24.96 10.38 18.36
N HIS A 512 24.18 10.34 17.28
CA HIS A 512 23.91 9.11 16.53
C HIS A 512 24.61 9.01 15.16
N GLY A 513 25.36 10.03 14.73
CA GLY A 513 26.07 10.04 13.45
C GLY A 513 25.14 10.23 12.23
N ILE A 514 24.04 10.96 12.42
CA ILE A 514 23.01 11.16 11.39
C ILE A 514 23.43 12.35 10.53
N GLY A 515 23.84 12.08 9.28
CA GLY A 515 24.35 13.08 8.33
C GLY A 515 25.75 13.61 8.66
N THR A 516 26.35 13.14 9.76
CA THR A 516 27.62 13.64 10.31
C THR A 516 28.36 12.52 11.03
N LYS A 517 29.54 12.80 11.61
CA LYS A 517 30.24 11.83 12.48
C LYS A 517 29.72 11.95 13.92
N VAL A 518 29.78 10.85 14.67
CA VAL A 518 29.49 10.84 16.10
C VAL A 518 30.45 11.80 16.84
N ASP A 519 29.88 12.69 17.64
CA ASP A 519 30.56 13.70 18.47
C ASP A 519 29.72 13.93 19.73
N GLU A 520 29.94 13.09 20.74
CA GLU A 520 29.13 13.09 21.97
C GLU A 520 29.33 14.37 22.80
N GLN A 521 30.52 14.96 22.77
CA GLN A 521 30.80 16.22 23.48
C GLN A 521 30.03 17.38 22.85
N LYS A 522 29.96 17.44 21.51
CA LYS A 522 29.14 18.42 20.81
C LYS A 522 27.64 18.16 20.97
N ALA A 523 27.22 16.90 21.05
CA ALA A 523 25.84 16.54 21.39
C ALA A 523 25.46 17.05 22.79
N PHE A 524 26.29 16.79 23.81
CA PHE A 524 26.12 17.29 25.17
C PHE A 524 26.00 18.83 25.20
N GLU A 525 26.92 19.55 24.54
CA GLU A 525 26.86 21.00 24.42
C GLU A 525 25.54 21.52 23.81
N LEU A 526 25.01 20.81 22.80
CA LEU A 526 23.76 21.17 22.14
C LEU A 526 22.54 20.87 23.02
N TYR A 527 22.50 19.72 23.70
CA TYR A 527 21.43 19.42 24.65
C TYR A 527 21.41 20.41 25.82
N GLN A 528 22.57 20.85 26.33
CA GLN A 528 22.65 21.93 27.32
C GLN A 528 22.04 23.23 26.78
N LYS A 529 22.43 23.66 25.57
CA LYS A 529 21.88 24.88 24.93
C LYS A 529 20.35 24.78 24.70
N ALA A 530 19.83 23.61 24.31
CA ALA A 530 18.39 23.38 24.19
C ALA A 530 17.68 23.39 25.57
N ALA A 531 18.30 22.83 26.60
CA ALA A 531 17.78 22.78 27.97
C ALA A 531 17.74 24.15 28.66
N ASP A 532 18.66 25.05 28.30
CA ASP A 532 18.72 26.43 28.76
C ASP A 532 17.67 27.31 28.04
N LEU A 533 17.37 27.00 26.79
CA LEU A 533 16.21 27.55 26.04
C LEU A 533 14.87 26.92 26.45
N GLY A 534 14.86 25.95 27.38
CA GLY A 534 13.65 25.35 27.94
C GLY A 534 12.99 24.26 27.10
N ASN A 535 13.61 23.79 26.01
CA ASN A 535 13.09 22.66 25.23
C ASN A 535 13.10 21.36 26.06
N LYS A 536 12.00 20.61 26.02
CA LYS A 536 11.75 19.50 26.96
C LYS A 536 12.58 18.27 26.61
N SER A 537 12.74 17.97 25.32
CA SER A 537 13.68 16.94 24.86
C SER A 537 15.11 17.26 25.25
N GLY A 538 15.56 18.52 25.11
CA GLY A 538 16.90 18.96 25.50
C GLY A 538 17.19 18.72 26.97
N ILE A 539 16.24 19.03 27.87
CA ILE A 539 16.37 18.74 29.31
C ILE A 539 16.45 17.23 29.57
N ASN A 540 15.61 16.42 28.92
CA ASN A 540 15.65 14.96 29.06
C ASN A 540 16.96 14.35 28.51
N ASN A 541 17.44 14.85 27.37
CA ASN A 541 18.66 14.38 26.72
C ASN A 541 19.92 14.81 27.48
N LEU A 542 19.92 15.99 28.09
CA LEU A 542 20.96 16.40 29.04
C LEU A 542 20.95 15.52 30.30
N GLY A 543 19.76 15.13 30.79
CA GLY A 543 19.62 14.13 31.86
C GLY A 543 20.21 12.77 31.45
N ASN A 544 19.92 12.31 30.23
CA ASN A 544 20.53 11.10 29.65
C ASN A 544 22.06 11.21 29.51
N CYS A 545 22.60 12.40 29.19
CA CYS A 545 24.04 12.62 29.16
C CYS A 545 24.69 12.41 30.53
N TYR A 546 24.08 12.96 31.59
CA TYR A 546 24.58 12.77 32.96
C TYR A 546 24.34 11.36 33.53
N LEU A 547 23.27 10.67 33.13
CA LEU A 547 23.00 9.29 33.55
C LEU A 547 23.94 8.27 32.88
N TYR A 548 24.35 8.51 31.63
CA TYR A 548 25.10 7.53 30.82
C TYR A 548 26.53 7.97 30.45
N GLY A 549 26.98 9.16 30.86
CA GLY A 549 28.34 9.66 30.59
C GLY A 549 28.55 10.12 29.14
N ILE A 550 27.50 10.57 28.44
CA ILE A 550 27.55 10.91 27.02
C ILE A 550 28.09 12.34 26.88
N GLY A 551 29.37 12.46 26.50
CA GLY A 551 30.05 13.75 26.33
C GLY A 551 30.36 14.51 27.64
N THR A 552 30.14 13.89 28.79
CA THR A 552 30.34 14.46 30.13
C THR A 552 30.52 13.33 31.16
N ASP A 553 30.98 13.62 32.38
CA ASP A 553 31.10 12.62 33.45
C ASP A 553 29.71 12.21 34.00
N ILE A 554 29.60 11.00 34.57
CA ILE A 554 28.34 10.50 35.14
C ILE A 554 28.00 11.27 36.43
N ASP A 555 26.76 11.74 36.53
CA ASP A 555 26.21 12.53 37.64
C ASP A 555 24.71 12.21 37.85
N ASP A 556 24.44 11.16 38.63
CA ASP A 556 23.08 10.67 38.91
C ASP A 556 22.20 11.72 39.64
N GLU A 557 22.80 12.61 40.44
CA GLU A 557 22.06 13.64 41.18
C GLU A 557 21.56 14.72 40.21
N LYS A 558 22.43 15.17 39.31
CA LYS A 558 22.09 16.14 38.26
C LYS A 558 21.16 15.55 37.19
N ALA A 559 21.29 14.26 36.86
CA ALA A 559 20.33 13.55 36.02
C ALA A 559 18.91 13.58 36.64
N PHE A 560 18.78 13.23 37.93
CA PHE A 560 17.51 13.29 38.66
C PHE A 560 16.91 14.70 38.71
N GLU A 561 17.73 15.74 38.95
CA GLU A 561 17.28 17.14 38.91
C GLU A 561 16.71 17.51 37.52
N LEU A 562 17.39 17.11 36.44
CA LEU A 562 16.96 17.40 35.07
C LEU A 562 15.68 16.64 34.68
N TYR A 563 15.56 15.36 35.00
CA TYR A 563 14.31 14.62 34.81
C TYR A 563 13.17 15.21 35.63
N GLN A 564 13.45 15.72 36.84
CA GLN A 564 12.46 16.42 37.65
C GLN A 564 12.04 17.77 37.04
N LYS A 565 12.99 18.55 36.50
CA LYS A 565 12.72 19.78 35.74
C LYS A 565 11.83 19.49 34.52
N ALA A 566 12.16 18.46 33.74
CA ALA A 566 11.36 18.04 32.59
C ALA A 566 9.95 17.54 32.97
N ALA A 567 9.83 16.77 34.07
CA ALA A 567 8.55 16.30 34.58
C ALA A 567 7.61 17.46 34.97
N ASN A 568 8.17 18.49 35.61
CA ASN A 568 7.45 19.70 36.03
C ASN A 568 7.02 20.55 34.81
N LEU A 569 7.81 20.58 33.74
CA LEU A 569 7.44 21.16 32.43
C LEU A 569 6.46 20.28 31.62
N GLY A 570 5.95 19.21 32.24
CA GLY A 570 4.90 18.34 31.71
C GLY A 570 5.38 17.11 30.96
N SER A 571 6.68 16.96 30.69
CA SER A 571 7.23 15.87 29.87
C SER A 571 6.84 14.49 30.40
N PRO A 572 6.27 13.59 29.57
CA PRO A 572 5.97 12.22 29.97
C PRO A 572 7.21 11.43 30.40
N TYR A 573 8.34 11.60 29.69
CA TYR A 573 9.58 10.87 29.96
C TYR A 573 10.21 11.26 31.31
N GLY A 574 10.29 12.55 31.63
CA GLY A 574 10.76 13.01 32.94
C GLY A 574 9.92 12.46 34.10
N LYS A 575 8.61 12.32 33.92
CA LYS A 575 7.70 11.67 34.90
C LYS A 575 7.99 10.16 35.02
N PHE A 576 8.39 9.50 33.94
CA PHE A 576 8.74 8.08 33.91
C PHE A 576 10.09 7.81 34.58
N GLN A 577 11.17 8.51 34.20
CA GLN A 577 12.50 8.35 34.81
C GLN A 577 12.47 8.66 36.31
N LYS A 578 11.83 9.77 36.71
CA LYS A 578 11.58 10.10 38.14
C LYS A 578 10.92 8.94 38.90
N LYS A 579 9.99 8.19 38.26
CA LYS A 579 9.29 7.04 38.86
C LYS A 579 10.14 5.76 38.89
N GLN A 580 11.19 5.65 38.09
CA GLN A 580 12.19 4.58 38.18
C GLN A 580 13.19 4.86 39.30
N GLU A 581 13.80 6.05 39.32
CA GLU A 581 14.83 6.41 40.32
C GLU A 581 14.26 6.47 41.74
N THR A 582 12.99 6.87 41.92
CA THR A 582 12.27 6.80 43.21
C THR A 582 11.95 5.35 43.67
N LYS A 583 12.41 4.31 42.95
CA LYS A 583 12.40 2.90 43.38
C LYS A 583 13.80 2.32 43.60
N ILE A 584 14.86 3.08 43.30
CA ILE A 584 16.26 2.64 43.34
C ILE A 584 16.98 3.24 44.57
N LYS A 585 16.41 4.29 45.16
CA LYS A 585 16.71 4.82 46.50
C LYS A 585 15.67 4.32 47.51
#